data_AF-A0A126G1E4-F1
#
_entry.id   AF-A0A126G1E4-F1
#
_cell.length_a   1.000
_cell.length_b   1.000
_cell.length_c   1.000
_cell.angle_alpha   90.00
_cell.angle_beta   90.00
_cell.angle_gamma   90.00
#
_symmetry.space_group_name_H-M   'P 1'
#
loop_
_entity.id
_entity.type
_entity.pdbx_description
1 polymer ?
#
loop_
_entity_poly.entity_id
_entity_poly.type
_entity_poly.pdbx_seq_one_letter_code
_entity_poly.pdbx_strand_id
1 'polypeptide(L)' 'MCICINCRHITECSTYHLVESKHNQLHLNQYPSFAPEHPVIHVSIYSTGYSNQVDWDLVECLSFVEKPNSWNIKSI' A
#
# COMPACT_ATOMS: atom_id res chain seq x y z
N MET A 1 -4.58 6.22 -5.74
CA MET A 1 -5.59 6.40 -4.69
C MET A 1 -5.15 5.53 -3.51
N CYS A 2 -5.44 5.95 -2.28
CA CYS A 2 -4.56 5.77 -1.13
C CYS A 2 -4.40 4.33 -0.61
N ILE A 3 -3.14 3.96 -0.46
CA ILE A 3 -2.59 2.95 0.44
C ILE A 3 -3.26 3.07 1.84
N CYS A 4 -4.30 2.26 2.13
CA CYS A 4 -5.30 2.53 3.18
C CYS A 4 -4.94 2.15 4.63
N ILE A 5 -3.67 1.94 4.96
CA ILE A 5 -3.31 1.61 6.34
C ILE A 5 -2.19 2.56 6.82
N ASN A 6 -2.41 3.22 7.97
CA ASN A 6 -1.42 4.05 8.63
C ASN A 6 -0.47 3.21 9.51
N CYS A 7 0.21 2.25 8.88
CA CYS A 7 1.08 1.31 9.59
C CYS A 7 2.46 1.93 9.81
N ARG A 8 3.03 1.69 11.00
CA ARG A 8 4.43 1.99 11.31
C ARG A 8 5.41 1.39 10.31
N HIS A 9 5.05 0.25 9.72
CA HIS A 9 5.89 -0.51 8.80
C HIS A 9 5.77 -0.07 7.34
N ILE A 10 5.06 1.01 7.02
CA ILE A 10 4.74 1.39 5.62
C ILE A 10 5.96 1.45 4.69
N THR A 11 7.10 1.96 5.16
CA THR A 11 8.32 2.07 4.36
C THR A 11 9.08 0.76 4.24
N GLU A 12 8.96 -0.17 5.19
CA GLU A 12 9.74 -1.41 5.20
C GLU A 12 8.95 -2.62 4.71
N CYS A 13 7.66 -2.47 4.43
CA CYS A 13 6.75 -3.57 4.16
C CYS A 13 6.74 -3.96 2.67
N SER A 14 7.03 -5.23 2.41
CA SER A 14 7.03 -5.80 1.06
C SER A 14 5.65 -5.76 0.38
N THR A 15 4.55 -5.85 1.14
CA THR A 15 3.20 -5.76 0.57
C THR A 15 2.87 -4.33 0.12
N TYR A 16 3.30 -3.31 0.88
CA TYR A 16 3.14 -1.93 0.42
C TYR A 16 3.94 -1.66 -0.84
N HIS A 17 5.19 -2.13 -0.89
CA HIS A 17 6.02 -2.05 -2.08
C HIS A 17 5.34 -2.69 -3.31
N LEU A 18 4.66 -3.83 -3.13
CA LEU A 18 3.89 -4.45 -4.20
C LEU A 18 2.71 -3.57 -4.68
N VAL A 19 1.97 -2.96 -3.75
CA VAL A 19 0.84 -2.06 -4.09
C VAL A 19 1.35 -0.83 -4.85
N GLU A 20 2.45 -0.23 -4.42
CA GLU A 20 3.11 0.87 -5.14
C GLU A 20 3.42 0.49 -6.60
N SER A 21 3.97 -0.72 -6.84
CA SER A 21 4.23 -1.21 -8.21
C SER A 21 2.94 -1.35 -9.01
N LYS A 22 1.84 -1.82 -8.41
CA LYS A 22 0.54 -1.96 -9.11
C LYS A 22 -0.07 -0.62 -9.48
N HIS A 23 0.21 0.43 -8.70
CA HIS A 23 -0.22 1.80 -8.98
C HIS A 23 0.79 2.62 -9.80
N ASN A 24 1.91 2.02 -10.24
CA ASN A 24 3.03 2.71 -10.88
C ASN A 24 3.50 3.94 -10.09
N GLN A 25 3.50 3.85 -8.76
CA GLN A 25 3.99 4.91 -7.87
C GLN A 25 5.49 4.75 -7.61
N LEU A 26 6.13 5.84 -7.15
CA LEU A 26 7.48 5.76 -6.64
C LEU A 26 7.50 4.94 -5.34
N HIS A 27 8.48 4.06 -5.22
CA HIS A 27 8.67 3.27 -4.02
C HIS A 27 9.20 4.11 -2.87
N LEU A 28 8.54 4.04 -1.70
CA LEU A 28 9.03 4.67 -0.48
C LEU A 28 10.38 4.09 -0.02
N ASN A 29 10.58 2.80 -0.26
CA ASN A 29 11.85 2.09 -0.07
C ASN A 29 12.02 1.06 -1.21
N GLN A 30 13.19 1.04 -1.83
CA GLN A 30 13.52 0.11 -2.92
C GLN A 30 13.75 -1.34 -2.44
N TYR A 31 14.08 -1.52 -1.17
CA TYR A 31 14.45 -2.81 -0.58
C TYR A 31 13.76 -2.99 0.79
N PRO A 32 12.43 -3.16 0.82
CA PRO A 32 11.69 -3.42 2.05
C PRO A 32 12.16 -4.73 2.71
N SER A 33 12.46 -4.67 4.01
CA SER A 33 12.99 -5.80 4.79
C SER A 33 11.94 -6.53 5.62
N PHE A 34 10.72 -6.00 5.69
CA PHE A 34 9.63 -6.51 6.52
C PHE A 34 8.54 -7.16 5.67
N ALA A 35 8.17 -8.39 6.01
CA ALA A 35 7.03 -9.09 5.42
C ALA A 35 5.88 -9.12 6.45
N PRO A 36 4.71 -8.53 6.16
CA PRO A 36 3.60 -8.56 7.09
C PRO A 36 2.97 -9.96 7.14
N GLU A 37 2.45 -10.31 8.30
CA GLU A 37 1.71 -11.55 8.53
C GLU A 37 0.26 -11.40 8.04
N HIS A 38 -0.19 -12.38 7.25
CA HIS A 38 -1.57 -12.47 6.74
C HIS A 38 -2.12 -11.16 6.15
N PRO A 39 -1.46 -10.56 5.13
CA PRO A 39 -1.98 -9.36 4.47
C PRO A 39 -3.24 -9.68 3.67
N VAL A 40 -4.25 -8.82 3.80
CA VAL A 40 -5.50 -8.88 3.03
C VAL A 40 -5.49 -7.74 2.03
N ILE A 41 -5.52 -8.08 0.74
CA ILE A 41 -5.59 -7.12 -0.35
C ILE A 41 -6.98 -7.16 -0.96
N HIS A 42 -7.64 -6.01 -1.00
CA HIS A 42 -8.86 -5.80 -1.75
C HIS A 42 -8.52 -5.34 -3.17
N VAL A 43 -9.15 -5.96 -4.18
CA VAL A 43 -8.91 -5.64 -5.59
C VAL A 43 -10.22 -5.23 -6.23
N SER A 44 -10.30 -3.99 -6.70
CA SER A 44 -11.46 -3.46 -7.41
C SER A 44 -11.19 -3.44 -8.91
N ILE A 45 -12.08 -4.02 -9.72
CA ILE A 45 -11.94 -4.03 -11.18
C ILE A 45 -13.08 -3.24 -11.79
N TYR A 46 -12.73 -2.21 -12.54
CA TYR A 46 -13.67 -1.37 -13.28
C TYR A 46 -13.47 -1.60 -14.78
N SER A 47 -14.46 -2.17 -15.44
CA SER A 47 -14.46 -2.31 -16.88
C SER A 47 -15.32 -1.23 -17.51
N THR A 48 -14.68 -0.34 -18.26
CA THR A 48 -15.36 0.50 -19.24
C THR A 48 -15.08 -0.17 -20.58
N GLY A 49 -16.02 -0.23 -21.53
CA GLY A 49 -15.91 -1.06 -22.75
C GLY A 49 -14.63 -0.91 -23.61
N TYR A 50 -13.76 0.05 -23.30
CA TYR A 50 -12.46 0.29 -23.95
C TYR A 50 -11.24 0.11 -23.03
N SER A 51 -11.42 0.00 -21.71
CA SER A 51 -10.32 -0.16 -20.76
C SER A 51 -10.75 -0.82 -19.44
N ASN A 52 -9.87 -1.65 -18.90
CA ASN A 52 -10.00 -2.18 -17.54
C ASN A 52 -9.09 -1.39 -16.62
N GLN A 53 -9.64 -0.85 -15.53
CA GLN A 53 -8.89 -0.25 -14.45
C GLN A 53 -8.91 -1.21 -13.26
N VAL A 54 -7.75 -1.40 -12.63
CA VAL A 54 -7.62 -2.27 -11.46
C VAL A 54 -7.03 -1.45 -10.32
N ASP A 55 -7.73 -1.42 -9.20
CA ASP A 55 -7.28 -0.79 -7.96
C ASP A 55 -6.90 -1.87 -6.94
N TRP A 56 -5.85 -1.60 -6.17
CA TRP A 56 -5.26 -2.53 -5.22
C TRP A 56 -5.12 -1.84 -3.87
N ASP A 57 -5.80 -2.36 -2.86
CA ASP A 57 -5.80 -1.78 -1.51
C ASP A 57 -5.35 -2.83 -0.48
N LEU A 58 -4.27 -2.54 0.25
CA LEU A 58 -3.94 -3.30 1.46
C LEU A 58 -4.88 -2.83 2.58
N VAL A 59 -5.87 -3.63 2.92
CA VAL A 59 -6.95 -3.26 3.84
C VAL A 59 -6.71 -3.74 5.28
N GLU A 60 -6.01 -4.86 5.47
CA GLU A 60 -5.73 -5.46 6.78
C GLU A 60 -4.43 -6.28 6.76
N CYS A 61 -3.77 -6.43 7.92
CA CYS A 61 -2.78 -7.47 8.18
C CYS A 61 -2.61 -7.68 9.70
N LEU A 62 -2.13 -8.86 10.11
CA LEU A 62 -1.91 -9.15 11.55
C LEU A 62 -0.70 -8.42 12.13
N SER A 63 0.20 -7.92 11.28
CA SER A 63 1.33 -7.10 11.72
C SER A 63 1.04 -5.59 11.71
N PHE A 64 -0.24 -5.20 11.63
CA PHE A 64 -0.61 -3.79 11.68
C PHE A 64 -0.23 -3.19 13.03
N VAL A 65 0.57 -2.13 12.99
CA VAL A 65 0.87 -1.31 14.16
C VAL A 65 0.56 0.12 13.78
N GLU A 66 -0.48 0.68 14.41
CA GLU A 66 -0.89 2.05 14.14
C GLU A 66 0.25 3.02 14.45
N LYS A 67 0.48 3.98 13.55
CA LYS A 67 1.35 5.13 13.77
C LYS A 67 0.59 6.42 13.48
N PRO A 68 -0.11 7.01 14.46
CA PRO A 68 -0.78 8.29 14.26
C PRO A 68 0.21 9.34 13.74
N ASN A 69 -0.22 10.21 12.82
CA ASN A 69 0.58 11.27 12.21
C ASN A 69 1.71 10.86 11.23
N SER A 70 1.83 9.61 10.77
CA SER A 70 2.83 9.22 9.73
C SER A 70 2.68 9.98 8.40
N TRP A 71 1.44 10.32 8.05
CA TRP A 71 1.12 10.93 6.76
C TRP A 71 1.42 12.43 6.70
N ASN A 72 1.78 13.05 7.84
CA ASN A 72 2.29 14.43 7.89
C ASN A 72 3.77 14.47 7.47
N ILE A 73 4.06 13.95 6.29
CA ILE A 73 5.31 14.26 5.59
C ILE A 73 5.14 15.70 5.11
N LYS A 74 5.49 16.67 5.97
CA LYS A 74 5.55 18.07 5.58
C LYS A 74 6.41 18.17 4.33
N SER A 75 5.80 18.71 3.28
CA SER A 75 6.48 19.42 2.20
C SER A 75 7.62 20.25 2.76
N ILE A 76 8.85 19.82 2.51
CA ILE A 76 10.07 20.63 2.56
C ILE A 76 10.53 20.78 1.12
#